data_AF-A0A8U0FU01-F1
#
_entry.id   AF-A0A8U0FU01-F1
#
_cell.length_a   1.000
_cell.length_b   1.000
_cell.length_c   1.000
_cell.angle_alpha   90.00
_cell.angle_beta   90.00
_cell.angle_gamma   90.00
#
_symmetry.space_group_name_H-M   'P 1'
#
loop_
_entity.id
_entity.type
_entity.pdbx_description
1 polymer ?
#
loop_
_entity_poly.entity_id
_entity_poly.type
_entity_poly.pdbx_seq_one_letter_code
_entity_poly.pdbx_strand_id
1 'polypeptide(L)' 'MSAREIGRTLGVARSTIQDNLKRASTAGLAWPLAGDLTDAVLEQRLFAHAGVRRGFRRRREPDWASLACELKVSVALRPF' A
#
# COMPACT_ATOMS: atom_id res chain seq x y z
N MET A 1 -16.17 17.28 -3.87
CA MET A 1 -15.79 16.44 -2.72
C MET A 1 -14.27 16.46 -2.55
N SER A 2 -13.77 16.69 -1.35
CA SER A 2 -12.33 16.74 -1.04
C SER A 2 -11.78 15.34 -0.72
N ALA A 3 -10.47 15.15 -0.88
CA ALA A 3 -9.80 13.91 -0.48
C ALA A 3 -9.98 13.57 1.02
N ARG A 4 -10.19 14.57 1.88
CA ARG A 4 -10.47 14.38 3.31
C ARG A 4 -11.87 13.84 3.55
N GLU A 5 -12.87 14.35 2.84
CA GLU A 5 -14.24 13.86 2.92
C GLU A 5 -14.34 12.43 2.42
N ILE A 6 -13.73 12.12 1.26
CA ILE A 6 -13.67 10.76 0.71
C ILE A 6 -13.01 9.79 1.70
N GLY A 7 -11.86 10.17 2.27
CA GLY A 7 -11.15 9.34 3.24
C GLY A 7 -11.97 9.05 4.50
N ARG A 8 -12.74 10.02 5.01
CA ARG A 8 -13.64 9.81 6.15
C ARG A 8 -14.78 8.85 5.82
N THR A 9 -15.40 8.99 4.66
CA THR A 9 -16.50 8.12 4.22
C THR A 9 -16.04 6.69 4.00
N LEU A 10 -14.85 6.49 3.44
CA LEU A 10 -14.31 5.17 3.09
C LEU A 10 -13.45 4.53 4.20
N GLY A 11 -13.15 5.24 5.29
CA GLY A 11 -12.24 4.74 6.33
C GLY A 11 -10.78 4.62 5.87
N VAL A 12 -10.38 5.42 4.87
CA VAL A 12 -9.04 5.35 4.24
C VAL A 12 -8.27 6.65 4.50
N ALA A 13 -6.95 6.55 4.69
CA ALA A 13 -6.10 7.71 4.86
C ALA A 13 -6.18 8.67 3.67
N ARG A 14 -6.20 9.99 3.94
CA ARG A 14 -6.20 11.04 2.90
C ARG A 14 -5.08 10.84 1.87
N SER A 15 -3.88 10.49 2.32
CA SER A 15 -2.72 10.27 1.44
C SER A 15 -2.99 9.16 0.42
N THR A 16 -3.62 8.06 0.84
CA THR A 16 -3.98 6.95 -0.05
C THR A 16 -4.99 7.38 -1.11
N ILE A 17 -5.96 8.23 -0.75
CA ILE A 17 -6.89 8.82 -1.73
C ILE A 17 -6.13 9.69 -2.75
N GLN A 18 -5.24 10.56 -2.27
CA GLN A 18 -4.42 11.41 -3.15
C GLN A 18 -3.52 10.59 -4.08
N ASP A 19 -2.91 9.51 -3.58
CA ASP A 19 -2.08 8.62 -4.38
C ASP A 19 -2.89 7.92 -5.49
N ASN A 20 -4.08 7.44 -5.18
CA ASN A 20 -4.95 6.81 -6.18
C ASN A 20 -5.47 7.82 -7.23
N LEU A 21 -5.86 9.02 -6.82
CA LEU A 21 -6.25 10.08 -7.76
C LEU A 21 -5.08 10.47 -8.67
N LYS A 22 -3.87 10.57 -8.12
CA LYS A 22 -2.66 10.84 -8.90
C LYS A 22 -2.37 9.71 -9.91
N ARG A 23 -2.51 8.45 -9.51
CA ARG A 23 -2.35 7.30 -10.42
C ARG A 23 -3.37 7.35 -11.55
N ALA A 24 -4.65 7.57 -11.25
CA ALA A 24 -5.69 7.67 -12.27
C ALA A 24 -5.42 8.79 -13.28
N SER A 25 -5.03 9.98 -12.78
CA SER A 25 -4.62 11.10 -13.64
C SER A 25 -3.39 10.78 -14.49
N THR A 26 -2.38 10.12 -13.92
CA THR A 26 -1.17 9.71 -14.65
C THR A 26 -1.49 8.66 -15.73
N ALA A 27 -2.45 7.78 -15.45
CA ALA A 27 -2.95 6.77 -16.39
C ALA A 27 -3.91 7.34 -17.46
N GLY A 28 -4.20 8.65 -17.43
CA GLY A 28 -5.10 9.31 -18.38
C GLY A 28 -6.56 8.84 -18.26
N LEU A 29 -6.97 8.33 -17.10
CA LEU A 29 -8.32 7.81 -16.90
C LEU A 29 -9.28 8.96 -16.54
N ALA A 30 -10.41 9.01 -17.24
CA ALA A 30 -11.51 9.92 -16.98
C ALA A 30 -12.79 9.11 -16.70
N TRP A 31 -13.68 9.69 -15.89
CA TRP A 31 -14.98 9.09 -15.59
C TRP A 31 -16.08 9.73 -16.47
N PRO A 32 -17.04 8.96 -17.02
CA PRO A 32 -17.16 7.50 -16.93
C PRO A 32 -16.08 6.79 -17.76
N LEU A 33 -15.68 5.60 -17.31
CA LEU A 33 -14.72 4.78 -18.03
C LEU A 33 -15.34 4.27 -19.35
N ALA A 34 -14.49 4.01 -20.34
CA ALA A 34 -14.91 3.39 -21.59
C ALA A 34 -15.45 1.97 -21.33
N GLY A 35 -16.54 1.59 -22.01
CA GLY A 35 -17.25 0.33 -21.74
C GLY A 35 -16.47 -0.94 -22.12
N ASP A 36 -15.43 -0.80 -22.94
CA ASP A 36 -14.49 -1.85 -23.33
C ASP A 36 -13.28 -1.96 -22.38
N LEU A 37 -13.14 -1.04 -21.42
CA LEU A 37 -12.06 -1.08 -20.45
C LEU A 37 -12.29 -2.20 -19.43
N THR A 38 -11.52 -3.27 -19.56
CA THR A 38 -11.58 -4.41 -18.63
C THR A 38 -10.85 -4.11 -17.32
N ASP A 39 -11.25 -4.81 -16.25
CA ASP A 39 -10.61 -4.71 -14.94
C ASP A 39 -9.11 -5.02 -14.99
N ALA A 40 -8.70 -6.01 -15.81
CA ALA A 40 -7.29 -6.36 -15.97
C ALA A 40 -6.47 -5.23 -16.62
N VAL A 41 -7.03 -4.57 -17.65
CA VAL A 41 -6.37 -3.42 -18.28
C VAL A 41 -6.33 -2.23 -17.33
N LEU A 42 -7.40 -2.02 -16.56
CA LEU A 42 -7.46 -0.98 -15.53
C LEU A 42 -6.40 -1.19 -14.45
N GLU A 43 -6.28 -2.41 -13.94
CA GLU A 43 -5.30 -2.79 -12.92
C GLU A 43 -3.87 -2.57 -13.44
N GLN A 44 -3.58 -3.03 -14.66
CA GLN A 44 -2.27 -2.81 -15.28
C GLN A 44 -1.94 -1.31 -15.41
N ARG A 45 -2.88 -0.48 -15.87
CA ARG A 45 -2.66 0.96 -16.00
C ARG A 45 -2.44 1.66 -14.66
N LEU A 46 -3.15 1.25 -13.61
CA LEU A 46 -3.08 1.88 -12.29
C LEU A 46 -1.88 1.41 -11.45
N PHE A 47 -1.48 0.14 -11.58
CA PHE A 47 -0.58 -0.50 -10.62
C PHE A 47 0.67 -1.18 -11.21
N ALA A 48 0.79 -1.38 -12.52
CA ALA A 48 1.91 -2.13 -13.09
C ALA A 48 3.30 -1.52 -12.81
N HIS A 49 3.39 -0.19 -12.63
CA HIS A 49 4.65 0.54 -12.38
C HIS A 49 4.69 1.19 -11.00
N ALA A 50 3.65 1.02 -10.19
CA ALA A 50 3.67 1.36 -8.78
C ALA A 50 4.43 0.26 -8.03
N GLY A 51 5.65 -0.05 -8.48
CA GLY A 51 6.62 -0.79 -7.72
C GLY A 51 6.56 -0.21 -6.32
N VAL A 52 6.20 -1.08 -5.37
CA VAL A 52 6.09 -0.74 -3.97
C VAL A 52 7.31 0.12 -3.69
N ARG A 53 7.14 1.45 -3.54
CA ARG A 53 8.18 2.25 -2.92
C ARG A 53 8.16 1.68 -1.52
N ARG A 54 8.93 0.60 -1.30
CA ARG A 54 9.18 0.02 0.02
C ARG A 54 9.45 1.25 0.83
N GLY A 55 8.50 1.60 1.71
CA GLY A 55 8.57 2.85 2.42
C GLY A 55 9.97 2.90 2.96
N PHE A 56 10.77 3.87 2.49
CA PHE A 56 12.18 3.94 2.84
C PHE A 56 12.16 3.87 4.35
N ARG A 57 12.58 2.72 4.94
CA ARG A 57 12.46 2.56 6.37
C ARG A 57 13.35 3.64 6.92
N ARG A 58 12.75 4.71 7.45
CA ARG A 58 13.49 5.84 8.01
C ARG A 58 14.27 5.44 9.27
N ARG A 59 14.14 4.17 9.67
CA ARG A 59 14.82 3.56 10.79
C ARG A 59 15.76 2.49 10.26
N ARG A 60 16.99 2.50 10.76
CA ARG A 60 17.94 1.39 10.62
C ARG A 60 17.20 0.10 10.97
N GLU A 61 17.25 -0.88 10.08
CA GLU A 61 16.63 -2.17 10.37
C GLU A 61 17.34 -2.81 11.57
N PRO A 62 16.60 -3.44 12.50
CA PRO A 62 17.22 -4.21 13.56
C PRO A 62 17.92 -5.44 12.97
N ASP A 63 18.87 -5.99 13.71
CA ASP A 63 19.47 -7.27 13.35
C ASP A 63 18.44 -8.39 13.52
N TRP A 64 17.80 -8.76 12.41
CA TRP A 64 16.80 -9.81 12.36
C TRP A 64 17.36 -11.19 12.73
N ALA A 65 18.66 -11.43 12.52
CA ALA A 65 19.29 -12.69 12.88
C ALA A 65 19.34 -12.85 14.41
N SER A 66 19.77 -11.80 15.11
CA SER A 66 19.79 -11.78 16.58
C SER A 66 18.38 -11.91 17.19
N LEU A 67 17.39 -11.16 16.68
CA LEU A 67 16.00 -11.26 17.11
C LEU A 67 15.39 -12.66 16.90
N ALA A 68 15.67 -13.29 15.76
CA ALA A 68 15.17 -14.64 15.47
C ALA A 68 15.78 -15.69 16.41
N CYS A 69 17.04 -15.52 16.83
CA CYS A 69 17.68 -16.37 17.85
C CYS A 69 17.03 -16.16 19.23
N GLU A 70 16.83 -14.92 19.68
CA GLU A 70 16.20 -14.62 20.97
C GLU A 70 14.77 -15.16 21.08
N LEU A 71 13.98 -15.10 20.00
CA LEU A 71 12.61 -15.64 19.97
C LEU A 71 12.58 -17.17 20.11
N LYS A 72 13.57 -17.87 19.55
CA LYS A 72 13.72 -19.33 19.73
C LYS A 72 14.11 -19.67 21.17
N VAL A 73 14.98 -18.86 21.78
CA VAL A 73 15.40 -19.04 23.18
C VAL A 73 14.25 -18.76 24.15
N SER A 74 13.44 -17.72 23.90
CA SER A 74 12.27 -17.39 24.74
C SER A 74 11.14 -18.42 24.68
N VAL A 75 10.97 -19.12 23.55
CA VAL A 75 10.04 -20.27 23.47
C VAL A 75 10.55 -21.45 24.31
N ALA A 76 11.87 -21.63 24.42
CA ALA A 76 12.47 -22.72 25.19
C ALA A 76 12.51 -22.48 26.72
N LEU A 77 12.27 -21.25 27.19
CA LEU A 77 12.35 -20.87 28.61
C LEU A 77 10.99 -20.67 29.29
N ARG A 78 9.86 -21.01 28.64
CA ARG A 78 8.57 -21.09 29.33
C ARG A 78 8.40 -22.49 29.95
N PRO A 79 8.48 -22.65 31.28
CA PRO A 79 8.00 -23.87 31.89
C PRO A 79 6.47 -23.92 31.78
N PHE A 80 5.94 -25.14 31.76
CA PHE A 80 4.49 -25.41 31.89
C PHE A 80 3.92 -24.78 33.15
#